data_AF-A0A2U1TY28-F1
#
_entry.id   AF-A0A2U1TY28-F1
#
_cell.length_a   1.000
_cell.length_b   1.000
_cell.length_c   1.000
_cell.angle_alpha   90.00
_cell.angle_beta   90.00
_cell.angle_gamma   90.00
#
_symmetry.space_group_name_H-M   'P 1'
#
loop_
_entity.id
_entity.type
_entity.pdbx_description
1 polymer ?
#
loop_
_entity_poly.entity_id
_entity_poly.type
_entity_poly.pdbx_seq_one_letter_code
_entity_poly.pdbx_strand_id
1 'polypeptide(L)'
;MKTSLSSEGGIYHIHHIADAPQENWLRLCRDVTRAHRFIRQRPETAGYCHLTICEMAGNTPLRYDDSLIGLGVIAFNGYRAAQQAGDPFLLCRLRRALNHVRCLTYGHPYGFLVRVVLLLANHHCPNTWRIDADVPLDQWQQSLDWIAEYLTLPLSVPDNIKTTL
;
A
#
# COMPACT_ATOMS: atom_id res chain seq x y z
N MET A 1 -18.36 -17.19 -10.80
CA MET A 1 -18.84 -15.82 -10.56
C MET A 1 -19.15 -15.68 -9.08
N LYS A 2 -18.27 -15.05 -8.29
CA LYS A 2 -18.55 -14.72 -6.89
C LYS A 2 -18.75 -13.21 -6.81
N THR A 3 -20.00 -12.79 -6.91
CA THR A 3 -20.46 -11.48 -6.45
C THR A 3 -20.69 -11.57 -4.94
N SER A 4 -19.69 -11.17 -4.17
CA SER A 4 -19.87 -10.73 -2.79
C SER A 4 -18.81 -9.67 -2.52
N LEU A 5 -19.15 -8.41 -2.79
CA LEU A 5 -18.51 -7.27 -2.13
C LEU A 5 -18.94 -7.36 -0.66
N SER A 6 -18.25 -8.18 0.14
CA SER A 6 -18.34 -8.07 1.59
C SER A 6 -17.61 -6.79 1.98
N SER A 7 -18.39 -5.75 2.26
CA SER A 7 -17.93 -4.57 2.95
C SER A 7 -17.40 -4.99 4.32
N GLU A 8 -16.10 -4.94 4.53
CA GLU A 8 -15.50 -4.94 5.87
C GLU A 8 -14.01 -4.63 5.70
N GLY A 9 -13.70 -3.33 5.69
CA GLY A 9 -12.33 -2.83 5.73
C GLY A 9 -11.85 -2.08 4.49
N GLY A 10 -10.86 -1.23 4.71
CA GLY A 10 -10.22 -0.40 3.68
C GLY A 10 -9.95 1.04 4.13
N ILE A 11 -10.23 1.36 5.38
CA ILE A 11 -9.80 2.60 6.02
C ILE A 11 -8.42 2.38 6.66
N TYR A 12 -7.49 3.24 6.29
CA TYR A 12 -6.15 3.29 6.84
C TYR A 12 -5.93 4.69 7.42
N HIS A 13 -5.61 4.74 8.71
CA HIS A 13 -5.14 5.94 9.40
C HIS A 13 -3.62 5.79 9.60
N ILE A 14 -2.86 6.64 8.93
CA ILE A 14 -1.40 6.61 8.94
C ILE A 14 -0.92 7.83 9.72
N HIS A 15 -0.38 7.60 10.91
CA HIS A 15 0.17 8.62 11.78
C HIS A 15 1.69 8.68 11.62
N HIS A 16 2.22 9.84 11.25
CA HIS A 16 3.64 10.02 11.02
C HIS A 16 4.36 10.42 12.32
N ILE A 17 5.23 9.55 12.82
CA ILE A 17 5.85 9.68 14.16
C ILE A 17 7.27 10.24 14.04
N ALA A 18 8.04 9.78 13.07
CA ALA A 18 9.43 10.17 12.84
C ALA A 18 9.72 10.29 11.34
N ASP A 19 10.84 10.90 10.96
CA ASP A 19 11.28 10.89 9.56
C ASP A 19 11.82 9.50 9.19
N ALA A 20 11.58 9.06 7.95
CA ALA A 20 12.24 7.88 7.40
C ALA A 20 13.68 8.23 6.96
N PRO A 21 14.71 7.52 7.47
CA PRO A 21 16.08 7.68 7.01
C PRO A 21 16.18 7.49 5.50
N GLN A 22 17.00 8.30 4.84
CA GLN A 22 17.07 8.33 3.36
C GLN A 22 17.40 6.95 2.77
N GLU A 23 18.35 6.23 3.36
CA GLU A 23 18.74 4.90 2.87
C GLU A 23 17.58 3.89 2.98
N ASN A 24 16.91 3.87 4.14
CA ASN A 24 15.77 3.00 4.39
C ASN A 24 14.59 3.33 3.47
N TRP A 25 14.34 4.62 3.25
CA TRP A 25 13.35 5.09 2.29
C TRP A 25 13.67 4.58 0.88
N LEU A 26 14.93 4.66 0.43
CA LEU A 26 15.32 4.14 -0.88
C LEU A 26 15.12 2.62 -1.01
N ARG A 27 15.36 1.85 0.06
CA ARG A 27 15.07 0.40 0.09
C ARG A 27 13.57 0.13 -0.01
N LEU A 28 12.75 0.85 0.78
CA LEU A 28 11.29 0.81 0.69
C LEU A 28 10.80 1.09 -0.74
N CYS A 29 11.28 2.18 -1.35
CA CYS A 29 10.94 2.56 -2.72
C CYS A 29 11.25 1.46 -3.75
N ARG A 30 12.40 0.78 -3.62
CA ARG A 30 12.79 -0.31 -4.51
C ARG A 30 11.82 -1.50 -4.39
N ASP A 31 11.47 -1.90 -3.18
CA ASP A 31 10.59 -3.05 -2.97
C ASP A 31 9.14 -2.73 -3.34
N VAL A 32 8.65 -1.52 -3.06
CA VAL A 32 7.33 -1.07 -3.53
C VAL A 32 7.28 -1.02 -5.07
N THR A 33 8.36 -0.58 -5.72
CA THR A 33 8.45 -0.59 -7.18
C THR A 33 8.43 -2.02 -7.74
N ARG A 34 9.14 -2.97 -7.09
CA ARG A 34 9.11 -4.39 -7.44
C ARG A 34 7.71 -4.98 -7.24
N ALA A 35 7.04 -4.66 -6.14
CA ALA A 35 5.66 -5.08 -5.86
C ALA A 35 4.69 -4.60 -6.94
N HIS A 36 4.72 -3.29 -7.25
CA HIS A 36 3.87 -2.70 -8.28
C HIS A 36 4.11 -3.36 -9.66
N ARG A 37 5.37 -3.63 -10.04
CA ARG A 37 5.71 -4.35 -11.28
C ARG A 37 5.07 -5.74 -11.33
N PHE A 38 5.22 -6.51 -10.25
CA PHE A 38 4.64 -7.85 -10.17
C PHE A 38 3.12 -7.82 -10.27
N ILE A 39 2.46 -6.98 -9.48
CA ILE A 39 1.00 -6.85 -9.48
C ILE A 39 0.47 -6.43 -10.86
N ARG A 40 1.15 -5.49 -11.52
CA ARG A 40 0.75 -5.03 -12.86
C ARG A 40 0.90 -6.11 -13.92
N GLN A 41 1.94 -6.95 -13.84
CA GLN A 41 2.19 -8.03 -14.80
C GLN A 41 1.33 -9.26 -14.52
N ARG A 42 1.06 -9.53 -13.24
CA ARG A 42 0.40 -10.74 -12.76
C ARG A 42 -0.65 -10.42 -11.68
N PRO A 43 -1.71 -9.66 -12.01
CA PRO A 43 -2.72 -9.23 -11.04
C PRO A 43 -3.44 -10.42 -10.38
N GLU A 44 -3.45 -11.59 -11.03
CA GLU A 44 -4.03 -12.82 -10.50
C GLU A 44 -3.35 -13.28 -9.20
N THR A 45 -2.05 -12.97 -9.03
CA THR A 45 -1.32 -13.29 -7.79
C THR A 45 -1.83 -12.51 -6.59
N ALA A 46 -2.42 -11.33 -6.83
CA ALA A 46 -3.08 -10.52 -5.83
C ALA A 46 -4.59 -10.84 -5.72
N GLY A 47 -5.09 -11.87 -6.43
CA GLY A 47 -6.50 -12.26 -6.43
C GLY A 47 -7.40 -11.45 -7.36
N TYR A 48 -6.84 -10.68 -8.31
CA TYR A 48 -7.63 -9.82 -9.21
C TYR A 48 -7.44 -10.24 -10.67
N CYS A 49 -8.52 -10.25 -11.46
CA CYS A 49 -8.42 -10.43 -12.91
C CYS A 49 -7.79 -9.22 -13.60
N HIS A 50 -8.01 -8.02 -13.06
CA HIS A 50 -7.45 -6.77 -13.54
C HIS A 50 -7.23 -5.80 -12.39
N LEU A 51 -6.01 -5.27 -12.26
CA LEU A 51 -5.64 -4.29 -11.26
C LEU A 51 -4.73 -3.24 -11.90
N THR A 52 -5.28 -2.04 -12.12
CA THR A 52 -4.51 -0.89 -12.60
C THR A 52 -4.28 0.09 -11.46
N ILE A 53 -3.00 0.30 -11.13
CA ILE A 53 -2.57 1.31 -10.17
C ILE A 53 -2.27 2.60 -10.93
N CYS A 54 -2.87 3.70 -10.47
CA CYS A 54 -2.78 5.01 -11.08
C CYS A 54 -2.08 6.02 -10.15
N GLU A 55 -1.69 7.15 -10.72
CA GLU A 55 -1.32 8.33 -9.95
C GLU A 55 -2.46 8.78 -9.02
N MET A 56 -2.19 9.71 -8.11
CA MET A 56 -3.09 10.10 -7.01
C MET A 56 -4.54 10.42 -7.44
N ALA A 57 -4.72 11.11 -8.57
CA ALA A 57 -6.05 11.46 -9.06
C ALA A 57 -6.80 10.27 -9.69
N GLY A 58 -6.12 9.16 -9.96
CA GLY A 58 -6.67 7.93 -10.50
C GLY A 58 -6.85 7.94 -12.01
N ASN A 59 -6.24 8.89 -12.73
CA ASN A 59 -6.49 9.13 -14.14
C ASN A 59 -5.46 8.44 -15.05
N THR A 60 -4.20 8.40 -14.60
CA THR A 60 -3.09 7.87 -15.41
C THR A 60 -2.43 6.67 -14.72
N PRO A 61 -2.24 5.52 -15.39
CA PRO A 61 -1.49 4.41 -14.82
C PRO A 61 -0.07 4.83 -14.39
N LEU A 62 0.37 4.38 -13.21
CA LEU A 62 1.72 4.69 -12.73
C LEU A 62 2.77 4.08 -13.66
N ARG A 63 3.78 4.89 -13.99
CA ARG A 63 4.98 4.45 -14.68
C ARG A 63 6.01 3.94 -13.67
N TYR A 64 6.94 3.11 -14.14
CA TYR A 64 7.90 2.40 -13.30
C TYR A 64 9.11 3.23 -12.86
N ASP A 65 9.25 4.44 -13.38
CA ASP A 65 10.42 5.31 -13.34
C ASP A 65 10.19 6.61 -12.57
N ASP A 66 8.97 7.17 -12.57
CA ASP A 66 8.81 8.60 -12.22
C ASP A 66 8.24 8.95 -10.83
N SER A 67 7.68 8.00 -10.05
CA SER A 67 6.83 8.37 -8.90
C SER A 67 7.07 7.65 -7.57
N LEU A 68 7.86 6.57 -7.56
CA LEU A 68 8.05 5.76 -6.35
C LEU A 68 9.48 5.77 -5.82
N ILE A 69 10.47 6.25 -6.60
CA ILE A 69 11.87 6.27 -6.22
C ILE A 69 12.35 7.73 -6.12
N GLY A 70 12.51 8.23 -4.90
CA GLY A 70 13.37 9.40 -4.64
C GLY A 70 12.71 10.76 -4.35
N LEU A 71 11.43 10.97 -4.66
CA LEU A 71 10.75 12.27 -4.41
C LEU A 71 10.23 12.45 -2.97
N GLY A 72 10.58 11.55 -2.05
CA GLY A 72 10.15 11.62 -0.65
C GLY A 72 8.66 11.38 -0.43
N VAL A 73 7.92 10.92 -1.45
CA VAL A 73 6.52 10.52 -1.35
C VAL A 73 6.27 9.25 -2.16
N ILE A 74 5.46 8.35 -1.60
CA ILE A 74 4.82 7.24 -2.31
C ILE A 74 3.34 7.59 -2.35
N ALA A 75 2.78 7.75 -3.55
CA ALA A 75 1.37 8.09 -3.68
C ALA A 75 0.75 7.46 -4.93
N PHE A 76 -0.46 6.94 -4.76
CA PHE A 76 -1.18 6.23 -5.82
C PHE A 76 -2.67 6.09 -5.50
N ASN A 77 -3.44 5.71 -6.49
CA ASN A 77 -4.87 5.38 -6.35
C ASN A 77 -5.23 4.23 -7.30
N GLY A 78 -6.46 3.74 -7.22
CA GLY A 78 -7.00 2.85 -8.25
C GLY A 78 -7.41 3.58 -9.52
N TYR A 79 -7.78 2.82 -10.55
CA TYR A 79 -8.15 3.38 -11.84
C TYR A 79 -9.58 3.91 -11.85
N ARG A 80 -9.73 5.23 -11.98
CA ARG A 80 -11.02 5.93 -11.89
C ARG A 80 -11.98 5.55 -13.00
N ALA A 81 -11.52 5.43 -14.24
CA ALA A 81 -12.39 5.08 -15.37
C ALA A 81 -13.00 3.67 -15.22
N ALA A 82 -12.34 2.78 -14.48
CA ALA A 82 -12.84 1.44 -14.14
C ALA A 82 -13.57 1.39 -12.79
N GLN A 83 -13.86 2.53 -12.15
CA GLN A 83 -14.50 2.60 -10.83
C GLN A 83 -13.73 1.83 -9.74
N GLN A 84 -12.40 1.85 -9.82
CA GLN A 84 -11.51 1.21 -8.84
C GLN A 84 -10.83 2.22 -7.91
N ALA A 85 -11.11 3.52 -8.05
CA ALA A 85 -10.47 4.59 -7.27
C ALA A 85 -11.27 4.89 -6.00
N GLY A 86 -10.58 5.07 -4.88
CA GLY A 86 -11.11 5.62 -3.62
C GLY A 86 -10.37 6.89 -3.23
N ASP A 87 -10.09 7.07 -1.94
CA ASP A 87 -9.16 8.09 -1.48
C ASP A 87 -7.72 7.72 -1.93
N PRO A 88 -6.90 8.67 -2.38
CA PRO A 88 -5.51 8.38 -2.71
C PRO A 88 -4.74 7.88 -1.49
N PHE A 89 -3.86 6.90 -1.71
CA PHE A 89 -2.85 6.53 -0.73
C PHE A 89 -1.70 7.54 -0.80
N LEU A 90 -1.22 8.00 0.35
CA LEU A 90 -0.05 8.85 0.48
C LEU A 90 0.81 8.40 1.66
N LEU A 91 2.12 8.29 1.43
CA LEU A 91 3.13 8.07 2.44
C LEU A 91 4.32 9.00 2.18
N CYS A 92 4.62 9.90 3.11
CA CYS A 92 5.72 10.86 2.99
C CYS A 92 6.93 10.41 3.80
N ARG A 93 8.14 10.67 3.31
CA ARG A 93 9.40 10.40 4.02
C ARG A 93 9.62 11.33 5.23
N LEU A 94 9.28 12.60 5.07
CA LEU A 94 9.52 13.65 6.08
C LEU A 94 8.22 14.00 6.80
N ARG A 95 8.25 14.01 8.13
CA ARG A 95 7.11 14.29 9.01
C ARG A 95 6.54 15.69 8.80
N ARG A 96 7.39 16.64 8.45
CA ARG A 96 6.98 18.04 8.20
C ARG A 96 5.99 18.19 7.05
N ALA A 97 5.83 17.17 6.19
CA ALA A 97 4.88 17.21 5.08
C ALA A 97 3.44 16.94 5.55
N LEU A 98 3.20 15.86 6.31
CA LEU A 98 1.88 15.41 6.76
C LEU A 98 2.02 14.63 8.07
N ASN A 99 1.28 15.05 9.10
CA ASN A 99 1.27 14.37 10.41
C ASN A 99 0.28 13.19 10.45
N HIS A 100 -0.77 13.25 9.64
CA HIS A 100 -1.81 12.22 9.56
C HIS A 100 -2.36 12.15 8.14
N VAL A 101 -2.53 10.93 7.64
CA VAL A 101 -3.18 10.64 6.36
C VAL A 101 -4.29 9.63 6.61
N ARG A 102 -5.47 9.91 6.06
CA ARG A 102 -6.57 8.94 5.98
C ARG A 102 -6.70 8.48 4.54
N CYS A 103 -6.71 7.19 4.30
CA CYS A 103 -6.98 6.57 3.01
C CYS A 103 -8.15 5.60 3.17
N LEU A 104 -9.29 5.90 2.56
CA LEU A 104 -10.43 5.01 2.45
C LEU A 104 -10.50 4.42 1.04
N THR A 105 -10.18 3.13 0.93
CA THR A 105 -10.16 2.40 -0.34
C THR A 105 -11.53 1.86 -0.74
N TYR A 106 -12.53 1.89 0.13
CA TYR A 106 -13.87 1.31 -0.11
C TYR A 106 -13.84 -0.16 -0.58
N GLY A 107 -12.82 -0.93 -0.15
CA GLY A 107 -12.61 -2.30 -0.60
C GLY A 107 -12.14 -2.44 -2.06
N HIS A 108 -11.76 -1.33 -2.71
CA HIS A 108 -11.28 -1.37 -4.09
C HIS A 108 -9.93 -2.09 -4.23
N PRO A 109 -9.64 -2.66 -5.42
CA PRO A 109 -8.47 -3.51 -5.66
C PRO A 109 -7.10 -2.93 -5.30
N TYR A 110 -6.90 -1.61 -5.46
CA TYR A 110 -5.62 -0.97 -5.11
C TYR A 110 -5.30 -1.02 -3.61
N GLY A 111 -6.30 -1.32 -2.76
CA GLY A 111 -6.11 -1.55 -1.33
C GLY A 111 -5.15 -2.71 -1.02
N PHE A 112 -5.00 -3.67 -1.93
CA PHE A 112 -3.96 -4.69 -1.80
C PHE A 112 -2.55 -4.09 -1.80
N LEU A 113 -2.26 -3.18 -2.74
CA LEU A 113 -0.97 -2.50 -2.78
C LEU A 113 -0.78 -1.58 -1.57
N VAL A 114 -1.84 -0.97 -1.04
CA VAL A 114 -1.79 -0.20 0.21
C VAL A 114 -1.23 -1.05 1.35
N ARG A 115 -1.78 -2.26 1.57
CA ARG A 115 -1.28 -3.17 2.61
C ARG A 115 0.17 -3.57 2.38
N VAL A 116 0.53 -3.92 1.14
CA VAL A 116 1.91 -4.30 0.79
C VAL A 116 2.88 -3.15 1.10
N VAL A 117 2.54 -1.92 0.72
CA VAL A 117 3.38 -0.74 1.02
C VAL A 117 3.52 -0.53 2.51
N LEU A 118 2.44 -0.66 3.29
CA LEU A 118 2.48 -0.45 4.74
C LEU A 118 3.33 -1.52 5.47
N LEU A 119 3.25 -2.78 5.04
CA LEU A 119 4.08 -3.86 5.57
C LEU A 119 5.57 -3.64 5.25
N LEU A 120 5.89 -3.28 4.00
CA LEU A 120 7.25 -2.94 3.59
C LEU A 120 7.76 -1.68 4.32
N ALA A 121 6.89 -0.69 4.51
CA ALA A 121 7.23 0.55 5.21
C ALA A 121 7.62 0.27 6.66
N ASN A 122 6.87 -0.61 7.35
CA ASN A 122 7.23 -1.02 8.69
C ASN A 122 8.54 -1.81 8.74
N HIS A 123 8.79 -2.69 7.77
CA HIS A 123 10.03 -3.46 7.70
C HIS A 123 11.27 -2.57 7.51
N HIS A 124 11.23 -1.67 6.53
CA HIS A 124 12.38 -0.82 6.19
C HIS A 124 12.54 0.37 7.13
N CYS A 125 11.43 0.95 7.59
CA CYS A 125 11.39 2.14 8.41
C CYS A 125 10.54 1.90 9.68
N PRO A 126 11.01 1.01 10.59
CA PRO A 126 10.28 0.71 11.81
C PRO A 126 10.10 1.97 12.66
N ASN A 127 8.96 2.08 13.33
CA ASN A 127 8.58 3.21 14.19
C ASN A 127 8.44 4.57 13.49
N THR A 128 8.51 4.64 12.16
CA THR A 128 8.28 5.89 11.40
C THR A 128 6.80 6.22 11.30
N TRP A 129 5.94 5.21 11.11
CA TRP A 129 4.49 5.37 11.06
C TRP A 129 3.79 4.44 12.04
N ARG A 130 2.70 4.92 12.65
CA ARG A 130 1.70 4.08 13.32
C ARG A 130 0.48 3.95 12.42
N ILE A 131 -0.03 2.74 12.31
CA ILE A 131 -1.09 2.39 11.37
C ILE A 131 -2.27 1.85 12.17
N ASP A 132 -3.39 2.53 12.06
CA ASP A 132 -4.67 2.09 12.60
C ASP A 132 -5.59 1.80 11.40
N ALA A 133 -6.07 0.56 11.26
CA ALA A 133 -6.86 0.14 10.09
C ALA A 133 -8.05 -0.73 10.49
N ASP A 134 -9.14 -0.66 9.74
CA ASP A 134 -10.33 -1.52 9.88
C ASP A 134 -10.24 -2.76 8.96
N VAL A 135 -9.02 -3.15 8.61
CA VAL A 135 -8.75 -4.25 7.69
C VAL A 135 -8.61 -5.56 8.48
N PRO A 136 -9.37 -6.61 8.12
CA PRO A 136 -9.27 -7.94 8.72
C PRO A 136 -7.86 -8.55 8.69
N LEU A 137 -7.51 -9.32 9.71
CA LEU A 137 -6.18 -9.91 9.88
C LEU A 137 -5.80 -10.88 8.73
N ASP A 138 -6.76 -11.63 8.19
CA ASP A 138 -6.56 -12.54 7.06
C ASP A 138 -6.12 -11.79 5.79
N GLN A 139 -6.62 -10.57 5.55
CA GLN A 139 -6.15 -9.73 4.44
C GLN A 139 -4.72 -9.24 4.65
N TRP A 140 -4.30 -8.96 5.90
CA TRP A 140 -2.91 -8.66 6.22
C TRP A 140 -2.01 -9.87 6.02
N GLN A 141 -2.44 -11.04 6.48
CA GLN A 141 -1.70 -12.29 6.30
C GLN A 141 -1.55 -12.65 4.83
N GLN A 142 -2.61 -12.49 4.02
CA GLN A 142 -2.54 -12.67 2.57
C GLN A 142 -1.47 -11.78 1.94
N SER A 143 -1.40 -10.51 2.33
CA SER A 143 -0.37 -9.60 1.83
C SER A 143 1.04 -9.98 2.30
N LEU A 144 1.20 -10.50 3.52
CA LEU A 144 2.48 -11.02 4.02
C LEU A 144 2.95 -12.25 3.25
N ASP A 145 2.07 -13.23 3.06
CA ASP A 145 2.36 -14.46 2.33
C ASP A 145 2.77 -14.12 0.89
N TRP A 146 2.06 -13.18 0.26
CA TRP A 146 2.40 -12.69 -1.07
C TRP A 146 3.78 -12.01 -1.12
N ILE A 147 4.13 -11.19 -0.12
CA ILE A 147 5.46 -10.57 -0.04
C ILE A 147 6.55 -11.64 0.11
N ALA A 148 6.33 -12.63 0.96
CA ALA A 148 7.26 -13.73 1.16
C ALA A 148 7.48 -14.54 -0.13
N GLU A 149 6.40 -14.86 -0.84
CA GLU A 149 6.43 -15.66 -2.07
C GLU A 149 7.05 -14.89 -3.25
N TYR A 150 6.57 -13.67 -3.54
CA TYR A 150 6.91 -12.97 -4.79
C TYR A 150 8.03 -11.94 -4.65
N LEU A 151 8.22 -11.38 -3.45
CA LEU A 151 9.33 -10.46 -3.17
C LEU A 151 10.50 -11.14 -2.46
N THR A 152 10.34 -12.41 -2.05
CA THR A 152 11.36 -13.19 -1.31
C THR A 152 11.81 -12.48 -0.04
N LEU A 153 10.86 -11.86 0.66
CA LEU A 153 11.08 -11.10 1.90
C LEU A 153 10.14 -11.66 2.99
N PRO A 154 10.62 -12.53 3.90
CA PRO A 154 9.78 -13.04 4.97
C PRO A 154 9.54 -11.93 6.00
N LEU A 155 8.28 -11.49 6.10
CA LEU A 155 7.83 -10.47 7.05
C LEU A 155 6.84 -11.07 8.06
N SER A 156 6.55 -10.33 9.13
CA SER A 156 5.51 -10.67 10.11
C SER A 156 4.56 -9.48 10.28
N VAL A 157 3.33 -9.72 10.75
CA VAL A 157 2.40 -8.62 11.07
C VAL A 157 3.03 -7.78 12.18
N PRO A 158 3.26 -6.49 11.96
CA PRO A 158 3.86 -5.63 12.98
C PRO A 158 2.92 -5.28 14.14
N ASP A 159 3.44 -5.18 15.36
CA ASP A 159 2.68 -4.76 16.56
C ASP A 159 2.07 -3.34 16.44
N ASN A 160 2.64 -2.49 15.58
CA ASN A 160 2.17 -1.13 15.33
C ASN A 160 1.06 -1.04 14.26
N ILE A 161 0.63 -2.16 13.67
CA ILE A 161 -0.60 -2.25 12.89
C ILE A 161 -1.71 -2.71 13.83
N LYS A 162 -2.60 -1.79 14.19
CA LYS A 162 -3.80 -2.12 14.96
C LYS A 162 -4.95 -2.41 14.00
N THR A 163 -5.42 -3.65 14.00
CA THR A 163 -6.67 -4.04 13.34
C THR A 163 -7.82 -3.79 14.29
N THR A 164 -8.74 -2.93 13.90
CA THR A 164 -10.00 -2.74 14.64
C THR A 164 -10.91 -3.91 14.31
N LEU A 165 -11.25 -4.73 15.31
CA LEU A 165 -12.24 -5.80 15.20
C LEU A 165 -13.65 -5.22 15.10
#